data_AF-M5BQ48-F1
#
_entry.id   AF-M5BQ48-F1
#
_cell.length_a   1.000
_cell.length_b   1.000
_cell.length_c   1.000
_cell.angle_alpha   90.00
_cell.angle_beta   90.00
_cell.angle_gamma   90.00
#
_symmetry.space_group_name_H-M   'P 1'
#
loop_
_entity.id
_entity.type
_entity.pdbx_description
1 polymer ?
#
loop_
_entity_poly.entity_id
_entity_poly.type
_entity_poly.pdbx_seq_one_letter_code
_entity_poly.pdbx_strand_id
1 'polypeptide(L)'
;MVNPNVEKKQRLQLKSIELGRAAVEAEGSSKRLRDEIISSNIRQIVTGIKERRWTATQTVAAFIAQAIKAHDLTNCLTEILFEPAFKVAGELDDHFGRTGELRGPLHGVPLTFKDQYNIKDYDNTIGFTHWVDQHAKEDAEVFSYSLNDLLLY
;
A
#
# COMPACT_ATOMS: atom_id res chain seq x y z
N MET A 1 -12.76 30.01 -10.47
CA MET A 1 -12.09 29.85 -9.17
C MET A 1 -11.96 28.37 -8.90
N VAL A 2 -10.76 27.86 -8.62
CA VAL A 2 -10.55 26.43 -8.32
C VAL A 2 -11.15 26.13 -6.95
N ASN A 3 -11.76 24.95 -6.78
CA ASN A 3 -12.35 24.55 -5.51
C ASN A 3 -11.21 24.31 -4.48
N PRO A 4 -11.21 24.96 -3.31
CA PRO A 4 -10.11 24.83 -2.33
C PRO A 4 -9.90 23.40 -1.82
N ASN A 5 -10.95 22.57 -1.81
CA ASN A 5 -10.84 21.15 -1.45
C ASN A 5 -10.06 20.36 -2.50
N VAL A 6 -10.18 20.71 -3.78
CA VAL A 6 -9.40 20.08 -4.86
C VAL A 6 -7.91 20.39 -4.68
N GLU A 7 -7.55 21.66 -4.49
CA GLU A 7 -6.16 22.08 -4.27
C GLU A 7 -5.56 21.41 -3.03
N LYS A 8 -6.35 21.31 -1.95
CA LYS A 8 -5.94 20.61 -0.74
C LYS A 8 -5.62 19.14 -1.02
N LYS A 9 -6.49 18.39 -1.70
CA LYS A 9 -6.26 16.97 -1.99
C LYS A 9 -5.07 16.76 -2.92
N GLN A 10 -4.92 17.59 -3.95
CA GLN A 10 -3.75 17.54 -4.85
C GLN A 10 -2.44 17.76 -4.08
N ARG A 11 -2.40 18.73 -3.15
CA ARG A 11 -1.21 18.96 -2.32
C ARG A 11 -0.88 17.77 -1.40
N LEU A 12 -1.90 17.16 -0.78
CA LEU A 12 -1.71 15.99 0.09
C LEU A 12 -1.22 14.76 -0.70
N GLN A 13 -1.80 14.54 -1.89
CA GLN A 13 -1.40 13.50 -2.82
C GLN A 13 0.07 13.68 -3.25
N LEU A 14 0.44 14.88 -3.71
CA LEU A 14 1.83 15.19 -4.09
C LEU A 14 2.82 14.94 -2.94
N LYS A 15 2.50 15.43 -1.74
CA LYS A 15 3.32 15.19 -0.55
C LYS A 15 3.50 13.69 -0.27
N SER A 16 2.42 12.91 -0.40
CA SER A 16 2.46 11.47 -0.15
C SER A 16 3.26 10.71 -1.21
N ILE A 17 3.22 11.17 -2.47
CA ILE A 17 4.06 10.63 -3.55
C ILE A 17 5.54 10.91 -3.28
N GLU A 18 5.89 12.13 -2.88
CA GLU A 18 7.27 12.50 -2.55
C GLU A 18 7.83 11.66 -1.40
N LEU A 19 7.05 11.50 -0.32
CA LEU A 19 7.39 10.62 0.81
C LEU A 19 7.53 9.16 0.35
N GLY A 20 6.65 8.69 -0.52
CA GLY A 20 6.73 7.35 -1.11
C GLY A 20 8.01 7.13 -1.92
N ARG A 21 8.42 8.11 -2.72
CA ARG A 21 9.69 8.06 -3.48
C ARG A 21 10.88 7.97 -2.53
N ALA A 22 10.93 8.82 -1.50
CA ALA A 22 11.99 8.81 -0.51
C ALA A 22 12.06 7.48 0.26
N ALA A 23 10.91 6.90 0.63
CA ALA A 23 10.86 5.61 1.31
C ALA A 23 11.35 4.46 0.42
N VAL A 24 10.97 4.44 -0.86
CA VAL A 24 11.46 3.46 -1.85
C VAL A 24 12.97 3.60 -2.07
N GLU A 25 13.49 4.82 -2.08
CA GLU A 25 14.93 5.06 -2.19
C GLU A 25 15.68 4.58 -0.95
N ALA A 26 15.16 4.87 0.24
CA ALA A 26 15.73 4.45 1.52
C ALA A 26 15.73 2.92 1.72
N GLU A 27 14.73 2.21 1.20
CA GLU A 27 14.68 0.74 1.23
C GLU A 27 15.83 0.12 0.41
N GLY A 28 16.22 0.76 -0.70
CA GLY A 28 17.51 0.49 -1.36
C GLY A 28 17.55 -0.73 -2.29
N SER A 29 16.45 -1.43 -2.56
CA SER A 29 16.45 -2.55 -3.49
C SER A 29 16.91 -2.16 -4.90
N SER A 30 17.60 -3.08 -5.57
CA SER A 30 18.03 -2.85 -6.95
C SER A 30 16.84 -2.79 -7.91
N LYS A 31 17.00 -2.09 -9.04
CA LYS A 31 15.97 -2.07 -10.12
C LYS A 31 15.64 -3.49 -10.58
N ARG A 32 16.64 -4.36 -10.74
CA ARG A 32 16.46 -5.74 -11.18
C ARG A 32 15.57 -6.53 -10.23
N LEU A 33 15.80 -6.41 -8.92
CA LEU A 33 15.00 -7.11 -7.91
C LEU A 33 13.56 -6.59 -7.90
N ARG A 34 13.36 -5.27 -8.00
CA ARG A 34 12.01 -4.70 -8.12
C ARG A 34 11.29 -5.20 -9.37
N ASP A 35 11.96 -5.23 -10.52
CA ASP A 35 11.40 -5.69 -11.79
C ASP A 35 10.98 -7.18 -11.70
N GLU A 36 11.76 -8.01 -11.01
CA GLU A 36 11.44 -9.42 -10.75
C GLU A 36 10.18 -9.56 -9.88
N ILE A 37 10.10 -8.80 -8.78
CA ILE A 37 8.94 -8.80 -7.88
C ILE A 37 7.67 -8.36 -8.61
N ILE A 38 7.69 -7.25 -9.34
CA ILE A 38 6.48 -6.73 -10.01
C ILE A 38 6.01 -7.62 -11.18
N SER A 39 6.90 -8.44 -11.74
CA SER A 39 6.55 -9.44 -12.75
C SER A 39 5.98 -10.74 -12.16
N SER A 40 6.02 -10.90 -10.83
CA SER A 40 5.57 -12.10 -10.13
C SER A 40 4.07 -12.05 -9.80
N ASN A 41 3.42 -13.19 -9.81
CA ASN A 41 2.04 -13.33 -9.31
C ASN A 41 2.00 -13.48 -7.78
N ILE A 42 0.80 -13.37 -7.20
CA ILE A 42 0.57 -13.43 -5.74
C ILE A 42 1.21 -14.67 -5.10
N ARG A 43 1.05 -15.86 -5.70
CA ARG A 43 1.62 -17.10 -5.14
C ARG A 43 3.15 -17.05 -5.15
N GLN A 44 3.75 -16.51 -6.21
CA GLN A 44 5.20 -16.37 -6.33
C GLN A 44 5.78 -15.39 -5.31
N ILE A 45 5.05 -14.29 -5.01
CA ILE A 45 5.41 -13.33 -3.97
C ILE A 45 5.45 -14.01 -2.61
N VAL A 46 4.34 -14.65 -2.20
CA VAL A 46 4.23 -15.32 -0.89
C VAL A 46 5.29 -16.42 -0.75
N THR A 47 5.46 -17.26 -1.78
CA THR A 47 6.51 -18.28 -1.79
C THR A 47 7.91 -17.66 -1.74
N GLY A 48 8.14 -16.55 -2.44
CA GLY A 48 9.43 -15.84 -2.41
C GLY A 48 9.78 -15.30 -1.04
N ILE A 49 8.80 -14.80 -0.29
CA ILE A 49 9.00 -14.38 1.09
C ILE A 49 9.26 -15.60 2.00
N LYS A 50 8.46 -16.67 1.85
CA LYS A 50 8.65 -17.91 2.61
C LYS A 50 10.05 -18.52 2.43
N GLU A 51 10.57 -18.46 1.21
CA GLU A 51 11.90 -18.94 0.83
C GLU A 51 13.02 -17.93 1.15
N ARG A 52 12.69 -16.79 1.77
CA ARG A 52 13.62 -15.69 2.09
C ARG A 52 14.34 -15.13 0.86
N ARG A 53 13.74 -15.25 -0.33
CA ARG A 53 14.22 -14.58 -1.54
C ARG A 53 13.94 -13.08 -1.49
N TRP A 54 12.79 -12.71 -0.92
CA TRP A 54 12.36 -11.33 -0.72
C TRP A 54 11.83 -11.12 0.69
N THR A 55 11.74 -9.87 1.12
CA THR A 55 11.00 -9.46 2.32
C THR A 55 9.65 -8.85 1.93
N ALA A 56 8.72 -8.77 2.88
CA ALA A 56 7.47 -8.02 2.70
C ALA A 56 7.77 -6.55 2.40
N THR A 57 8.76 -5.95 3.07
CA THR A 57 9.18 -4.56 2.83
C THR A 57 9.69 -4.35 1.41
N GLN A 58 10.50 -5.27 0.88
CA GLN A 58 10.97 -5.24 -0.51
C GLN A 58 9.81 -5.33 -1.50
N THR A 59 8.84 -6.18 -1.20
CA THR A 59 7.66 -6.38 -2.04
C THR A 59 6.83 -5.09 -2.09
N VAL A 60 6.52 -4.50 -0.93
CA VAL A 60 5.79 -3.24 -0.83
C VAL A 60 6.53 -2.10 -1.54
N ALA A 61 7.86 -1.96 -1.33
CA ALA A 61 8.65 -0.94 -2.00
C ALA A 61 8.62 -1.08 -3.53
N ALA A 62 8.71 -2.30 -4.05
CA ALA A 62 8.65 -2.56 -5.50
C ALA A 62 7.32 -2.11 -6.11
N PHE A 63 6.20 -2.45 -5.48
CA PHE A 63 4.88 -2.07 -5.96
C PHE A 63 4.57 -0.58 -5.75
N ILE A 64 5.03 0.05 -4.66
CA ILE A 64 4.92 1.50 -4.48
C ILE A 64 5.68 2.24 -5.58
N ALA A 65 6.90 1.81 -5.90
CA ALA A 65 7.67 2.39 -6.99
C ALA A 65 6.92 2.30 -8.33
N GLN A 66 6.27 1.16 -8.59
CA GLN A 66 5.47 0.95 -9.79
C GLN A 66 4.17 1.77 -9.80
N ALA A 67 3.49 1.88 -8.65
CA ALA A 67 2.28 2.68 -8.48
C ALA A 67 2.56 4.17 -8.72
N ILE A 68 3.67 4.69 -8.19
CA ILE A 68 4.10 6.07 -8.42
C ILE A 68 4.37 6.33 -9.91
N LYS A 69 5.07 5.42 -10.62
CA LYS A 69 5.27 5.54 -12.07
C LYS A 69 3.95 5.54 -12.84
N ALA A 70 3.02 4.67 -12.47
CA ALA A 70 1.69 4.65 -13.09
C ALA A 70 0.95 5.96 -12.82
N HIS A 71 1.06 6.48 -11.59
CA HIS A 71 0.48 7.75 -11.20
C HIS A 71 1.02 8.92 -12.02
N ASP A 72 2.33 9.01 -12.23
CA ASP A 72 2.94 10.07 -13.04
C ASP A 72 2.36 10.15 -14.46
N LEU A 73 1.92 9.00 -15.00
CA LEU A 73 1.36 8.90 -16.35
C LEU A 73 -0.17 9.06 -16.40
N THR A 74 -0.87 8.77 -15.30
CA THR A 74 -2.33 8.56 -15.32
C THR A 74 -3.10 9.25 -14.21
N ASN A 75 -2.44 9.80 -13.20
CA ASN A 75 -3.04 10.39 -12.01
C ASN A 75 -4.01 9.43 -11.28
N CYS A 76 -3.65 8.15 -11.15
CA CYS A 76 -4.55 7.08 -10.71
C CYS A 76 -4.67 6.87 -9.18
N LEU A 77 -3.89 7.57 -8.36
CA LEU A 77 -3.87 7.38 -6.90
C LEU A 77 -4.60 8.55 -6.26
N THR A 78 -5.66 8.32 -5.50
CA THR A 78 -6.41 9.40 -4.83
C THR A 78 -5.94 9.56 -3.39
N GLU A 79 -6.17 8.54 -2.56
CA GLU A 79 -5.67 8.42 -1.21
C GLU A 79 -4.46 7.48 -1.18
N ILE A 80 -3.37 7.92 -0.55
CA ILE A 80 -2.09 7.22 -0.59
C ILE A 80 -1.72 6.76 0.82
N LEU A 81 -1.64 5.44 1.01
CA LEU A 81 -1.38 4.78 2.29
C LEU A 81 0.03 4.15 2.35
N PHE A 82 1.02 4.79 1.72
CA PHE A 82 2.38 4.23 1.60
C PHE A 82 3.06 4.05 2.96
N GLU A 83 2.99 5.04 3.85
CA GLU A 83 3.62 4.95 5.18
C GLU A 83 3.04 3.80 6.04
N PRO A 84 1.70 3.67 6.20
CA PRO A 84 1.12 2.50 6.85
C PRO A 84 1.50 1.19 6.17
N ALA A 85 1.54 1.14 4.83
CA ALA A 85 1.92 -0.07 4.10
C ALA A 85 3.36 -0.51 4.43
N PHE A 86 4.31 0.43 4.48
CA PHE A 86 5.68 0.14 4.91
C PHE A 86 5.75 -0.33 6.35
N LYS A 87 5.00 0.31 7.25
CA LYS A 87 4.94 -0.10 8.66
C LYS A 87 4.45 -1.55 8.81
N VAL A 88 3.34 -1.90 8.16
CA VAL A 88 2.80 -3.26 8.18
C VAL A 88 3.81 -4.25 7.58
N ALA A 89 4.47 -3.89 6.47
CA ALA A 89 5.48 -4.75 5.87
C ALA A 89 6.66 -5.04 6.81
N GLY A 90 7.14 -4.03 7.54
CA GLY A 90 8.18 -4.22 8.57
C GLY A 90 7.71 -5.12 9.71
N GLU A 91 6.46 -4.97 10.18
CA GLU A 91 5.87 -5.84 11.21
C GLU A 91 5.78 -7.31 10.75
N LEU A 92 5.45 -7.53 9.46
CA LEU A 92 5.41 -8.85 8.84
C LEU A 92 6.80 -9.47 8.74
N ASP A 93 7.80 -8.69 8.35
CA ASP A 93 9.20 -9.12 8.30
C ASP A 93 9.72 -9.49 9.70
N ASP A 94 9.44 -8.66 10.71
CA ASP A 94 9.81 -8.93 12.11
C ASP A 94 9.11 -10.18 12.66
N HIS A 95 7.83 -10.38 12.31
CA HIS A 95 7.08 -11.56 12.70
C HIS A 95 7.69 -12.83 12.08
N PHE A 96 7.92 -12.83 10.77
CA PHE A 96 8.48 -13.97 10.07
C PHE A 96 9.93 -14.25 10.50
N GLY A 97 10.72 -13.21 10.76
CA GLY A 97 12.07 -13.34 11.29
C GLY A 97 12.13 -14.00 12.67
N ARG A 98 11.17 -13.68 13.56
CA ARG A 98 11.09 -14.25 14.92
C ARG A 98 10.47 -15.65 14.98
N THR A 99 9.42 -15.89 14.20
CA THR A 99 8.60 -17.11 14.31
C THR A 99 8.93 -18.15 13.25
N GLY A 100 9.44 -17.72 12.08
CA GLY A 100 9.53 -18.56 10.90
C GLY A 100 8.18 -18.84 10.23
N GLU A 101 7.09 -18.23 10.70
CA GLU A 101 5.73 -18.43 10.22
C GLU A 101 5.21 -17.18 9.49
N LEU A 102 4.48 -17.41 8.40
CA LEU A 102 3.80 -16.34 7.68
C LEU A 102 2.48 -16.00 8.36
N ARG A 103 2.19 -14.71 8.49
CA ARG A 103 0.87 -14.20 8.88
C ARG A 103 -0.09 -14.20 7.70
N GLY A 104 -0.83 -15.29 7.54
CA GLY A 104 -1.93 -15.41 6.56
C GLY A 104 -1.51 -15.74 5.13
N PRO A 105 -2.47 -16.09 4.25
CA PRO A 105 -2.22 -16.43 2.86
C PRO A 105 -1.72 -15.27 1.99
N LEU A 106 -1.96 -14.00 2.38
CA LEU A 106 -1.51 -12.81 1.65
C LEU A 106 -0.32 -12.11 2.30
N HIS A 107 0.45 -12.82 3.13
CA HIS A 107 1.61 -12.26 3.81
C HIS A 107 2.55 -11.49 2.86
N GLY A 108 2.68 -10.19 3.09
CA GLY A 108 3.55 -9.28 2.33
C GLY A 108 3.06 -8.93 0.93
N VAL A 109 1.84 -9.31 0.54
CA VAL A 109 1.24 -8.98 -0.76
C VAL A 109 0.63 -7.57 -0.70
N PRO A 110 1.10 -6.61 -1.53
CA PRO A 110 0.52 -5.27 -1.56
C PRO A 110 -0.87 -5.28 -2.20
N LEU A 111 -1.81 -4.53 -1.61
CA LEU A 111 -3.18 -4.39 -2.09
C LEU A 111 -3.52 -2.92 -2.31
N THR A 112 -4.39 -2.66 -3.29
CA THR A 112 -4.99 -1.35 -3.52
C THR A 112 -6.51 -1.47 -3.41
N PHE A 113 -7.14 -0.38 -2.93
CA PHE A 113 -8.58 -0.30 -2.78
C PHE A 113 -9.10 0.87 -3.60
N LYS A 114 -10.25 0.66 -4.24
CA LYS A 114 -10.98 1.77 -4.86
C LYS A 114 -11.53 2.67 -3.75
N ASP A 115 -11.54 3.98 -3.99
CA ASP A 115 -11.99 5.05 -3.07
C ASP A 115 -13.43 4.90 -2.53
N GLN A 116 -14.18 3.89 -2.99
CA GLN A 116 -15.51 3.54 -2.50
C GLN A 116 -15.48 2.74 -1.19
N TYR A 117 -14.33 2.18 -0.82
CA TYR A 117 -14.19 1.39 0.41
C TYR A 117 -13.68 2.28 1.53
N ASN A 118 -14.35 2.22 2.68
CA ASN A 118 -13.92 2.93 3.87
C ASN A 118 -12.58 2.36 4.35
N ILE A 119 -11.63 3.26 4.63
CA ILE A 119 -10.44 2.95 5.41
C ILE A 119 -10.42 3.98 6.52
N LYS A 120 -10.39 3.52 7.76
CA LYS A 120 -10.47 4.35 8.95
C LYS A 120 -9.41 5.44 8.92
N ASP A 121 -9.81 6.66 9.28
CA ASP A 121 -8.98 7.87 9.31
C ASP A 121 -8.55 8.40 7.92
N TYR A 122 -9.06 7.82 6.82
CA TYR A 122 -8.87 8.31 5.45
C TYR A 122 -10.18 8.81 4.83
N ASP A 123 -10.06 9.69 3.84
CA ASP A 123 -11.21 10.12 3.03
C ASP A 123 -11.64 9.01 2.06
N ASN A 124 -12.92 9.01 1.69
CA ASN A 124 -13.52 8.15 0.67
C ASN A 124 -14.40 9.01 -0.25
N THR A 125 -13.77 9.98 -0.92
CA THR A 125 -14.50 11.10 -1.56
C THR A 125 -15.35 10.67 -2.76
N ILE A 126 -14.97 9.58 -3.43
CA ILE A 126 -15.45 9.13 -4.75
C ILE A 126 -15.58 10.26 -5.79
N GLY A 127 -14.76 11.31 -5.65
CA GLY A 127 -14.76 12.49 -6.51
C GLY A 127 -15.69 13.64 -6.08
N PHE A 128 -16.44 13.49 -4.97
CA PHE A 128 -17.25 14.58 -4.42
C PHE A 128 -16.42 15.48 -3.50
N THR A 129 -16.22 16.72 -3.92
CA THR A 129 -15.48 17.74 -3.15
C THR A 129 -16.07 18.03 -1.77
N HIS A 130 -17.37 17.77 -1.56
CA HIS A 130 -18.03 17.94 -0.26
C HIS A 130 -17.55 16.94 0.80
N TRP A 131 -17.03 15.78 0.40
CA TRP A 131 -16.60 14.70 1.30
C TRP A 131 -15.12 14.75 1.68
N VAL A 132 -14.41 15.78 1.24
CA VAL A 132 -13.04 16.03 1.71
C VAL A 132 -13.05 16.34 3.21
N ASP A 133 -12.10 15.75 3.95
CA ASP A 133 -12.00 15.79 5.42
C ASP A 133 -13.16 15.12 6.18
N GLN A 134 -14.01 14.36 5.48
CA GLN A 134 -15.03 13.53 6.10
C GLN A 134 -14.50 12.10 6.26
N HIS A 135 -13.46 11.95 7.09
CA HIS A 135 -12.77 10.68 7.26
C HIS A 135 -13.71 9.56 7.70
N ALA A 136 -13.49 8.36 7.15
CA ALA A 136 -14.21 7.18 7.59
C ALA A 136 -13.85 6.86 9.05
N LYS A 137 -14.87 6.48 9.83
CA LYS A 137 -14.72 6.17 11.27
C LYS A 137 -14.32 4.71 11.52
N GLU A 138 -14.55 3.86 10.53
CA GLU A 138 -14.35 2.43 10.58
C GLU A 138 -13.91 1.92 9.21
N ASP A 139 -13.15 0.84 9.22
CA ASP A 139 -12.74 0.14 8.01
C ASP A 139 -13.92 -0.59 7.38
N ALA A 140 -13.96 -0.65 6.05
CA ALA A 140 -14.83 -1.59 5.36
C ALA A 140 -14.45 -3.03 5.77
N GLU A 141 -15.44 -3.92 5.89
CA GLU A 141 -15.18 -5.31 6.31
C GLU A 141 -14.14 -6.00 5.42
N VAL A 142 -14.23 -5.81 4.10
CA VAL A 142 -13.26 -6.37 3.14
C VAL A 142 -11.83 -5.89 3.39
N PHE A 143 -11.64 -4.64 3.81
CA PHE A 143 -10.34 -4.09 4.17
C PHE A 143 -9.85 -4.71 5.50
N SER A 144 -10.73 -4.77 6.50
CA SER A 144 -10.45 -5.40 7.78
C SER A 144 -10.00 -6.86 7.64
N TYR A 145 -10.64 -7.63 6.75
CA TYR A 145 -10.24 -9.00 6.46
C TYR A 145 -8.87 -9.08 5.81
N SER A 146 -8.53 -8.14 4.91
CA SER A 146 -7.23 -8.15 4.23
C SER A 146 -6.04 -7.86 5.15
N LEU A 147 -6.26 -7.11 6.24
CA LEU A 147 -5.22 -6.83 7.26
C LEU A 147 -5.08 -7.96 8.28
N ASN A 148 -6.16 -8.70 8.53
CA ASN A 148 -6.25 -9.67 9.61
C ASN A 148 -6.22 -11.14 9.13
N ASP A 149 -6.38 -11.39 7.83
CA ASP A 149 -6.34 -12.67 7.13
C ASP A 149 -6.79 -13.87 8.00
N LEU A 150 -8.12 -14.11 8.01
CA LEU A 150 -8.79 -15.33 8.48
C LEU A 150 -8.69 -15.65 9.99
N LEU A 151 -9.54 -14.98 10.78
CA LEU A 151 -10.22 -15.66 11.87
C LEU A 151 -11.31 -16.56 11.25
N LEU A 152 -11.04 -17.87 11.25
CA LEU A 152 -11.97 -19.00 11.20
C LEU A 152 -13.44 -18.69 10.85
N TYR A 153 -13.88 -19.09 9.65
CA TYR A 153 -15.13 -19.84 9.43
C TYR A 153 -14.97 -20.76 8.21
#